data_AF-A0A9X8R6M7-F1
#
_entry.id   AF-A0A9X8R6M7-F1
#
_cell.length_a   1.000
_cell.length_b   1.000
_cell.length_c   1.000
_cell.angle_alpha   90.00
_cell.angle_beta   90.00
_cell.angle_gamma   90.00
#
_symmetry.space_group_name_H-M   'P 1'
#
loop_
_entity.id
_entity.type
_entity.pdbx_description
1 polymer ?
#
loop_
_entity_poly.entity_id
_entity_poly.type
_entity_poly.pdbx_seq_one_letter_code
_entity_poly.pdbx_strand_id
1 'polypeptide(L)'
;MELSQRLDLGGLLTDDSDAQEQTEVRGTFARIAELVEDVSGVELEPETTIDGSGISSLSRIELAVRIEEEFAVPIDEHVYAQCTTAQDLADYVEEHQ
;
A
#
# COMPACT_ATOMS: atom_id res chain seq x y z
N MET A 1 25.91 44.65 26.67
CA MET A 1 25.66 43.70 25.57
C MET A 1 25.61 42.32 26.23
N GLU A 2 24.61 42.02 27.05
CA GLU A 2 23.23 41.62 26.69
C GLU A 2 23.16 40.42 25.73
N LEU A 3 22.85 39.28 26.36
CA LEU A 3 21.96 38.19 25.91
C LEU A 3 22.52 37.15 24.93
N SER A 4 23.33 36.24 25.46
CA SER A 4 23.47 34.88 24.93
C SER A 4 22.22 34.05 25.27
N GLN A 5 21.10 34.30 24.58
CA GLN A 5 19.98 33.37 24.58
C GLN A 5 20.30 32.23 23.62
N ARG A 6 20.88 31.17 24.19
CA ARG A 6 21.10 29.89 23.53
C ARG A 6 19.73 29.27 23.30
N LEU A 7 19.23 29.41 22.07
CA LEU A 7 18.01 28.73 21.63
C LEU A 7 18.35 27.24 21.50
N ASP A 8 18.13 26.47 22.58
CA ASP A 8 18.13 25.01 22.54
C ASP A 8 16.91 24.55 21.71
N LEU A 9 17.05 24.57 20.38
CA LEU A 9 16.10 24.01 19.42
C LEU A 9 16.39 22.51 19.21
N GLY A 10 16.48 21.77 20.31
CA GLY A 10 16.79 20.32 20.32
C GLY A 10 15.56 19.43 20.49
N GLY A 11 14.35 19.97 20.35
CA GLY A 11 13.11 19.27 20.75
C GLY A 11 12.03 19.17 19.67
N LEU A 12 12.34 19.47 18.41
CA LEU A 12 11.40 19.29 17.31
C LEU A 12 11.96 18.29 16.29
N LEU A 13 12.34 17.12 16.77
CA LEU A 13 12.17 15.91 15.99
C LEU A 13 10.71 15.53 16.23
N THR A 14 9.82 16.22 15.51
CA THR A 14 8.47 15.70 15.28
C THR A 14 8.66 14.30 14.71
N ASP A 15 7.89 13.39 15.28
CA ASP A 15 7.72 12.04 14.81
C ASP A 15 7.10 12.11 13.39
N ASP A 16 7.95 12.30 12.38
CA ASP A 16 7.59 12.39 10.95
C ASP A 16 7.54 11.00 10.29
N SER A 17 7.87 9.94 11.04
CA SER A 17 7.81 8.55 10.56
C SER A 17 6.36 8.13 10.29
N ASP A 18 5.44 8.43 11.22
CA ASP A 18 4.01 8.15 11.04
C ASP A 18 3.37 8.89 9.85
N ALA A 19 3.87 10.06 9.45
CA ALA A 19 3.27 10.88 8.39
C ALA A 19 3.71 10.47 6.98
N GLN A 20 4.95 9.98 6.84
CA GLN A 20 5.45 9.42 5.59
C GLN A 20 4.82 8.05 5.31
N GLU A 21 4.77 7.16 6.30
CA GLU A 21 4.12 5.84 6.17
C GLU A 21 2.64 5.98 5.78
N GLN A 22 1.86 6.86 6.42
CA GLN A 22 0.44 7.05 6.07
C GLN A 22 0.18 7.67 4.67
N THR A 23 1.16 8.36 4.09
CA THR A 23 1.05 8.94 2.75
C THR A 23 1.42 7.92 1.67
N GLU A 24 2.42 7.07 1.94
CA GLU A 24 2.85 5.98 1.05
C GLU A 24 1.85 4.81 1.06
N VAL A 25 1.33 4.41 2.23
CA VAL A 25 0.27 3.40 2.40
C VAL A 25 -0.98 3.75 1.57
N ARG A 26 -1.33 5.04 1.48
CA ARG A 26 -2.43 5.51 0.63
C ARG A 26 -2.09 5.48 -0.87
N GLY A 27 -0.82 5.63 -1.22
CA GLY A 27 -0.33 5.57 -2.60
C GLY A 27 -0.36 4.14 -3.15
N THR A 28 0.20 3.18 -2.43
CA THR A 28 0.27 1.78 -2.86
C THR A 28 -1.13 1.18 -2.99
N PHE A 29 -2.01 1.40 -2.00
CA PHE A 29 -3.40 0.96 -2.08
C PHE A 29 -4.14 1.58 -3.27
N ALA A 30 -4.07 2.91 -3.43
CA ALA A 30 -4.76 3.59 -4.53
C ALA A 30 -4.30 3.04 -5.88
N ARG A 31 -3.00 2.74 -6.01
CA ARG A 31 -2.46 2.22 -7.25
C ARG A 31 -2.91 0.78 -7.53
N ILE A 32 -2.94 -0.08 -6.52
CA ILE A 32 -3.49 -1.43 -6.65
C ILE A 32 -4.98 -1.39 -6.99
N ALA A 33 -5.75 -0.48 -6.38
CA ALA A 33 -7.16 -0.30 -6.69
C ALA A 33 -7.38 0.10 -8.16
N GLU A 34 -6.56 1.01 -8.71
CA GLU A 34 -6.57 1.37 -10.13
C GLU A 34 -6.26 0.16 -11.04
N LEU A 35 -5.27 -0.67 -10.69
CA LEU A 35 -4.94 -1.89 -11.44
C LEU A 35 -6.10 -2.89 -11.45
N VAL A 36 -6.78 -3.04 -10.32
CA VAL A 36 -7.95 -3.92 -10.22
C VAL A 36 -9.11 -3.42 -11.07
N GLU A 37 -9.36 -2.12 -11.07
CA GLU A 37 -10.38 -1.50 -11.93
C GLU A 37 -10.04 -1.71 -13.43
N ASP A 38 -8.78 -1.51 -13.84
CA ASP A 38 -8.34 -1.71 -15.23
C ASP A 38 -8.50 -3.18 -15.69
N VAL A 39 -8.10 -4.13 -14.83
CA VAL A 39 -8.05 -5.56 -15.18
C VAL A 39 -9.43 -6.24 -15.06
N SER A 40 -10.29 -5.77 -14.16
CA SER A 40 -11.52 -6.48 -13.80
C SER A 40 -12.79 -5.63 -13.80
N GLY A 41 -12.68 -4.30 -13.85
CA GLY A 41 -13.80 -3.37 -13.72
C GLY A 41 -14.40 -3.33 -12.31
N VAL A 42 -13.68 -3.84 -11.30
CA VAL A 42 -14.10 -3.87 -9.90
C VAL A 42 -13.45 -2.71 -9.16
N GLU A 43 -14.24 -1.94 -8.42
CA GLU A 43 -13.75 -0.96 -7.47
C GLU A 43 -13.47 -1.64 -6.12
N LEU A 44 -12.30 -1.37 -5.52
CA LEU A 44 -11.92 -1.89 -4.22
C LEU A 44 -11.97 -0.80 -3.16
N GLU A 45 -12.55 -1.15 -2.02
CA GLU A 45 -12.37 -0.43 -0.76
C GLU A 45 -11.30 -1.17 0.07
N PRO A 46 -10.59 -0.49 0.99
CA PRO A 46 -9.53 -1.10 1.80
C PRO A 46 -9.96 -2.37 2.54
N GLU A 47 -11.18 -2.37 3.08
CA GLU A 47 -11.77 -3.48 3.84
C GLU A 47 -12.38 -4.59 2.96
N THR A 48 -12.43 -4.41 1.63
CA THR A 48 -12.96 -5.42 0.71
C THR A 48 -12.10 -6.68 0.78
N THR A 49 -12.73 -7.83 1.01
CA THR A 49 -12.00 -9.10 1.04
C THR A 49 -11.60 -9.55 -0.37
N ILE A 50 -10.41 -10.14 -0.51
CA ILE A 50 -9.93 -10.61 -1.83
C ILE A 50 -10.89 -11.62 -2.44
N ASP A 51 -11.41 -12.56 -1.64
CA ASP A 51 -12.40 -13.54 -2.12
C ASP A 51 -13.80 -12.97 -2.33
N GLY A 52 -14.18 -11.91 -1.60
CA GLY A 52 -15.48 -11.23 -1.74
C GLY A 52 -15.50 -10.11 -2.77
N SER A 53 -14.35 -9.72 -3.32
CA SER A 53 -14.18 -8.61 -4.25
C SER A 53 -14.93 -8.78 -5.58
N GLY A 54 -15.25 -10.01 -5.98
CA GLY A 54 -15.79 -10.30 -7.31
C GLY A 54 -14.73 -10.36 -8.41
N ILE A 55 -13.44 -10.21 -8.08
CA ILE A 55 -12.34 -10.39 -9.03
C ILE A 55 -12.26 -11.87 -9.43
N SER A 56 -12.36 -12.14 -10.73
CA SER A 56 -12.27 -13.49 -11.28
C SER A 56 -10.88 -14.11 -11.08
N SER A 57 -10.77 -15.44 -11.07
CA SER A 57 -9.46 -16.12 -10.97
C SER A 57 -8.50 -15.73 -12.09
N LEU A 58 -8.99 -15.51 -13.32
CA LEU A 58 -8.16 -15.04 -14.44
C LEU A 58 -7.69 -13.60 -14.23
N SER A 59 -8.56 -12.74 -13.72
CA SER A 59 -8.21 -11.36 -13.38
C SER A 59 -7.18 -11.29 -12.24
N ARG A 60 -7.22 -12.20 -11.25
CA ARG A 60 -6.19 -12.29 -10.20
C ARG A 60 -4.82 -12.69 -10.74
N ILE A 61 -4.77 -13.54 -11.77
CA ILE A 61 -3.51 -13.93 -12.43
C ILE A 61 -2.92 -12.73 -13.17
N GLU A 62 -3.72 -12.01 -13.96
CA GLU A 62 -3.24 -10.78 -14.64
C GLU A 62 -2.85 -9.70 -13.62
N LEU A 63 -3.62 -9.51 -12.55
CA LEU A 63 -3.30 -8.56 -11.48
C LEU A 63 -1.95 -8.88 -10.84
N ALA A 64 -1.67 -10.17 -10.57
CA ALA A 64 -0.40 -10.60 -10.01
C ALA A 64 0.79 -10.22 -10.92
N VAL A 65 0.64 -10.41 -12.23
CA VAL A 65 1.66 -10.01 -13.22
C VAL A 65 1.83 -8.48 -13.21
N ARG A 66 0.74 -7.71 -13.21
CA ARG A 66 0.83 -6.24 -13.20
C ARG A 66 1.48 -5.69 -11.93
N ILE A 67 1.17 -6.28 -10.77
CA ILE A 67 1.82 -5.90 -9.51
C ILE A 67 3.31 -6.22 -9.57
N GLU A 68 3.70 -7.39 -10.08
CA GLU A 68 5.12 -7.75 -10.24
C GLU A 68 5.84 -6.81 -11.22
N GLU A 69 5.21 -6.46 -12.35
CA GLU A 69 5.78 -5.55 -13.34
C GLU A 69 5.96 -4.11 -12.81
N GLU A 70 5.02 -3.65 -11.97
CA GLU A 70 4.99 -2.27 -11.50
C GLU A 70 5.80 -2.06 -10.21
N PHE A 71 5.69 -3.00 -9.25
CA PHE A 71 6.30 -2.88 -7.92
C PHE A 71 7.51 -3.81 -7.72
N ALA A 72 7.83 -4.67 -8.70
CA ALA A 72 8.85 -5.71 -8.56
C ALA A 72 8.58 -6.74 -7.44
N VAL A 73 7.32 -6.83 -6.98
CA VAL A 73 6.87 -7.74 -5.93
C VAL A 73 6.13 -8.94 -6.54
N PRO A 74 6.64 -10.18 -6.40
CA PRO A 74 5.96 -11.35 -6.94
C PRO A 74 4.72 -11.67 -6.10
N ILE A 75 3.59 -11.85 -6.78
CA ILE A 75 2.31 -12.22 -6.17
C ILE A 75 1.90 -13.60 -6.67
N ASP A 76 1.62 -14.52 -5.75
CA ASP A 76 1.10 -15.86 -6.06
C ASP A 76 -0.12 -16.22 -5.20
N GLU A 77 -0.65 -17.43 -5.38
CA GLU A 77 -1.84 -17.90 -4.66
C GLU A 77 -1.67 -17.90 -3.14
N HIS A 78 -0.46 -18.13 -2.62
CA HIS A 78 -0.17 -18.12 -1.19
C HIS A 78 -0.26 -16.70 -0.63
N VAL A 79 0.22 -15.70 -1.37
CA VAL A 79 0.12 -14.28 -0.98
C VAL A 79 -1.35 -13.88 -0.91
N TYR A 80 -2.14 -14.17 -1.95
CA TYR A 80 -3.58 -13.91 -1.92
C TYR A 80 -4.31 -14.63 -0.78
N ALA A 81 -3.86 -15.82 -0.38
CA ALA A 81 -4.44 -16.54 0.76
C ALA A 81 -4.02 -15.97 2.13
N GLN A 82 -2.91 -15.23 2.19
CA GLN A 82 -2.43 -14.54 3.40
C GLN A 82 -3.10 -13.17 3.57
N CYS A 83 -3.38 -12.47 2.46
CA CYS A 83 -4.06 -11.18 2.46
C CYS A 83 -5.57 -11.39 2.57
N THR A 84 -6.17 -10.97 3.69
CA THR A 84 -7.63 -11.07 3.88
C THR A 84 -8.34 -9.97 3.11
N THR A 85 -7.80 -8.76 3.16
CA THR A 85 -8.38 -7.54 2.57
C THR A 85 -7.52 -6.97 1.44
N ALA A 86 -8.10 -6.06 0.67
CA ALA A 86 -7.38 -5.28 -0.33
C ALA A 86 -6.27 -4.42 0.29
N GLN A 87 -6.48 -3.91 1.51
CA GLN A 87 -5.44 -3.21 2.25
C GLN A 87 -4.29 -4.15 2.62
N ASP A 88 -4.56 -5.38 3.09
CA ASP A 88 -3.50 -6.34 3.42
C ASP A 88 -2.61 -6.67 2.21
N LEU A 89 -3.19 -6.66 1.00
CA LEU A 89 -2.42 -6.84 -0.25
C LEU A 89 -1.53 -5.62 -0.52
N ALA A 90 -2.04 -4.41 -0.31
CA ALA A 90 -1.26 -3.20 -0.46
C ALA A 90 -0.11 -3.12 0.57
N ASP A 91 -0.40 -3.46 1.82
CA ASP A 91 0.60 -3.51 2.89
C ASP A 91 1.68 -4.53 2.55
N TYR A 92 1.30 -5.73 2.07
CA TYR A 92 2.28 -6.74 1.63
C TYR A 92 3.20 -6.23 0.51
N VAL A 93 2.63 -5.56 -0.51
CA VAL A 93 3.42 -4.99 -1.62
C VAL A 93 4.38 -3.92 -1.10
N GLU A 94 3.91 -3.06 -0.20
CA GLU A 94 4.73 -1.99 0.37
C GLU A 94 5.87 -2.52 1.25
N GLU A 95 5.66 -3.60 1.98
CA GLU A 95 6.69 -4.27 2.79
C GLU A 95 7.78 -4.97 1.94
N HIS A 96 7.50 -5.26 0.65
CA HIS A 96 8.35 -6.09 -0.21
C HIS A 96 8.94 -5.36 -1.43
N GLN A 97 8.65 -4.07 -1.63
CA GLN A 97 9.18 -3.23 -2.73
C GLN A 97 10.59 -2.65 -2.47
#